data_AF-A0A292S0N0-F1
#
_entry.id   AF-A0A292S0N0-F1
#
_cell.length_a   1.000
_cell.length_b   1.000
_cell.length_c   1.000
_cell.angle_alpha   90.00
_cell.angle_beta   90.00
_cell.angle_gamma   90.00
#
_symmetry.space_group_name_H-M   'P 1'
#
loop_
_entity.id
_entity.type
_entity.pdbx_description
1 polymer ?
#
loop_
_entity_poly.entity_id
_entity_poly.type
_entity_poly.pdbx_seq_one_letter_code
_entity_poly.pdbx_strand_id
1 'polypeptide(L)'
;MDFRTEFFPLLNKALYKTETDVSEHIVSNSDMFLFNRYTSFYNPGLVGIINETMNKFGKSLYFDNSGPYLYQVLKSIFPTLNKGRINYISKKKSELVKGADNFVKKYSRKYNISEREVWGMLFLVEKINEKY
;
A
#
# COMPACT_ATOMS: atom_id res chain seq x y z
N MET A 1 11.59 -20.17 -0.78
CA MET A 1 10.18 -19.93 -1.16
C MET A 1 10.07 -18.54 -1.77
N ASP A 2 9.35 -18.37 -2.88
CA ASP A 2 9.13 -17.05 -3.51
C ASP A 2 7.98 -16.34 -2.78
N PHE A 3 8.24 -15.14 -2.26
CA PHE A 3 7.26 -14.29 -1.60
C PHE A 3 5.95 -14.13 -2.42
N ARG A 4 6.06 -14.09 -3.75
CA ARG A 4 4.91 -13.91 -4.66
C ARG A 4 3.99 -15.12 -4.72
N THR A 5 4.52 -16.32 -4.49
CA THR A 5 3.74 -17.57 -4.61
C THR A 5 2.80 -17.82 -3.43
N GLU A 6 3.02 -17.18 -2.28
CA GLU A 6 2.18 -17.39 -1.08
C GLU A 6 1.29 -16.19 -0.74
N PHE A 7 1.78 -14.97 -0.97
CA PHE A 7 1.10 -13.74 -0.54
C PHE A 7 -0.24 -13.49 -1.26
N PHE A 8 -0.27 -13.54 -2.60
CA PHE A 8 -1.49 -13.24 -3.36
C PHE A 8 -2.60 -14.29 -3.19
N PRO A 9 -2.29 -15.60 -3.15
CA PRO A 9 -3.27 -16.61 -2.78
C PRO A 9 -3.86 -16.35 -1.39
N LEU A 10 -3.04 -16.05 -0.38
CA LEU A 10 -3.53 -15.75 0.97
C LEU A 10 -4.43 -14.50 1.01
N LEU A 11 -4.04 -13.44 0.31
CA LEU A 11 -4.82 -12.22 0.14
C LEU A 11 -6.19 -12.49 -0.50
N ASN A 12 -6.23 -13.28 -1.56
CA ASN A 12 -7.48 -13.67 -2.20
C ASN A 12 -8.34 -14.49 -1.24
N LYS A 13 -7.76 -15.46 -0.54
CA LYS A 13 -8.50 -16.29 0.42
C LYS A 13 -9.13 -15.46 1.54
N ALA A 14 -8.41 -14.46 2.06
CA ALA A 14 -8.92 -13.54 3.06
C ALA A 14 -10.12 -12.71 2.55
N LEU A 15 -10.00 -12.17 1.33
CA LEU A 15 -11.03 -11.28 0.74
C LEU A 15 -12.28 -12.01 0.25
N TYR A 16 -12.13 -13.26 -0.21
CA TYR A 16 -13.24 -14.13 -0.61
C TYR A 16 -13.73 -15.03 0.54
N LYS A 17 -13.16 -14.87 1.75
CA LYS A 17 -13.49 -15.62 2.97
C LYS A 17 -13.45 -17.14 2.83
N THR A 18 -12.59 -17.66 1.94
CA THR A 18 -12.40 -19.11 1.80
C THR A 18 -11.71 -19.69 3.03
N GLU A 19 -12.03 -20.94 3.35
CA GLU A 19 -11.35 -21.67 4.42
C GLU A 19 -9.89 -21.95 4.03
N THR A 20 -8.97 -21.72 4.97
CA THR A 20 -7.56 -22.07 4.81
C THR A 20 -6.97 -22.29 6.19
N ASP A 21 -6.06 -23.26 6.30
CA ASP A 21 -5.19 -23.35 7.47
C ASP A 21 -4.18 -22.20 7.40
N VAL A 22 -4.23 -21.35 8.42
CA VAL A 22 -3.43 -20.12 8.50
C VAL A 22 -2.25 -20.28 9.44
N SER A 23 -2.22 -21.38 10.20
CA SER A 23 -1.16 -21.64 11.18
C SER A 23 0.22 -21.75 10.53
N GLU A 24 0.27 -22.07 9.23
CA GLU A 24 1.50 -22.20 8.44
C GLU A 24 1.97 -20.89 7.78
N HIS A 25 1.14 -19.84 7.77
CA HIS A 25 1.47 -18.58 7.11
C HIS A 25 1.97 -17.54 8.11
N ILE A 26 3.28 -17.50 8.32
CA ILE A 26 3.94 -16.44 9.09
C ILE A 26 3.96 -15.18 8.23
N VAL A 27 3.03 -14.26 8.51
CA VAL A 27 2.98 -12.96 7.83
C VAL A 27 4.00 -12.03 8.50
N SER A 28 5.00 -11.58 7.74
CA SER A 28 5.97 -10.59 8.23
C SER A 28 5.38 -9.17 8.17
N ASN A 29 5.94 -8.22 8.94
CA ASN A 29 5.52 -6.82 8.90
C ASN A 29 5.55 -6.20 7.48
N SER A 30 6.48 -6.63 6.62
CA SER A 30 6.54 -6.20 5.23
C SER A 30 5.34 -6.67 4.40
N ASP A 31 4.84 -7.87 4.69
CA ASP A 31 3.73 -8.48 3.97
C ASP A 31 2.41 -7.76 4.32
N MET A 32 2.34 -7.16 5.51
CA MET A 32 1.19 -6.40 5.98
C MET A 32 1.04 -5.05 5.26
N PHE A 33 2.15 -4.34 5.05
CA PHE A 33 2.15 -3.15 4.21
C PHE A 33 1.65 -3.50 2.81
N LEU A 34 2.11 -4.63 2.27
CA LEU A 34 1.67 -5.12 0.97
C LEU A 34 0.19 -5.49 1.03
N PHE A 35 -0.30 -6.10 2.10
CA PHE A 35 -1.72 -6.41 2.28
C PHE A 35 -2.58 -5.15 2.24
N ASN A 36 -2.27 -4.14 3.07
CA ASN A 36 -3.00 -2.87 3.09
C ASN A 36 -2.94 -2.16 1.72
N ARG A 37 -1.78 -2.20 1.07
CA ARG A 37 -1.59 -1.61 -0.25
C ARG A 37 -2.40 -2.32 -1.32
N TYR A 38 -2.35 -3.64 -1.40
CA TYR A 38 -3.06 -4.39 -2.43
C TYR A 38 -4.56 -4.43 -2.16
N THR A 39 -4.99 -4.49 -0.90
CA THR A 39 -6.42 -4.39 -0.56
C THR A 39 -7.04 -3.06 -0.96
N SER A 40 -6.28 -1.97 -0.80
CA SER A 40 -6.72 -0.65 -1.27
C SER A 40 -6.96 -0.58 -2.78
N PHE A 41 -6.41 -1.50 -3.58
CA PHE A 41 -6.67 -1.57 -5.03
C PHE A 41 -7.97 -2.28 -5.39
N TYR A 42 -8.58 -3.06 -4.48
CA TYR A 42 -9.79 -3.84 -4.80
C TYR A 42 -11.07 -3.02 -4.72
N ASN A 43 -11.15 -2.07 -3.79
CA ASN A 43 -12.32 -1.22 -3.62
C ASN A 43 -11.94 0.06 -2.85
N PRO A 44 -12.23 1.26 -3.37
CA PRO A 44 -11.99 2.52 -2.66
C PRO A 44 -12.59 2.59 -1.25
N GLY A 45 -13.72 1.92 -1.01
CA GLY A 45 -14.34 1.82 0.31
C GLY A 45 -13.50 1.07 1.34
N LEU A 46 -12.63 0.14 0.90
CA LEU A 46 -11.71 -0.56 1.80
C LEU A 46 -10.62 0.36 2.34
N VAL A 47 -10.32 1.48 1.67
CA VAL A 47 -9.31 2.44 2.13
C VAL A 47 -9.68 3.01 3.49
N GLY A 48 -10.96 3.36 3.69
CA GLY A 48 -11.45 3.87 4.97
C GLY A 48 -11.31 2.82 6.08
N ILE A 49 -11.70 1.59 5.80
CA ILE A 49 -11.59 0.47 6.74
C ILE A 49 -10.12 0.22 7.12
N ILE A 50 -9.22 0.14 6.15
CA ILE A 50 -7.78 -0.04 6.37
C ILE A 50 -7.20 1.08 7.24
N ASN A 51 -7.58 2.33 6.96
CA ASN A 51 -7.08 3.48 7.70
C ASN A 51 -7.57 3.50 9.15
N GLU A 52 -8.85 3.25 9.38
CA GLU A 52 -9.43 3.25 10.74
C GLU A 52 -9.11 2.00 11.55
N THR A 53 -8.62 0.93 10.92
CA THR A 53 -8.26 -0.33 11.59
C THR A 53 -6.76 -0.60 11.53
N MET A 54 -6.28 -1.13 10.42
CA MET A 54 -4.92 -1.67 10.24
C MET A 54 -3.83 -0.59 10.32
N ASN A 55 -4.02 0.59 9.72
CA ASN A 55 -2.98 1.62 9.77
C ASN A 55 -2.94 2.32 11.14
N LYS A 56 -4.10 2.45 11.81
CA LYS A 56 -4.24 3.13 13.10
C LYS A 56 -3.85 2.26 14.30
N PHE A 57 -4.28 1.00 14.28
CA PHE A 57 -4.03 0.00 15.33
C PHE A 57 -3.06 -1.08 14.91
N GLY A 58 -2.47 -0.96 13.72
CA GLY A 58 -1.18 -1.59 13.47
C GLY A 58 -0.17 -1.19 14.53
N LYS A 59 0.96 -1.83 14.72
CA LYS A 59 1.68 -1.77 16.01
C LYS A 59 0.87 -2.51 17.09
N SER A 60 -0.32 -2.03 17.47
CA SER A 60 -1.30 -2.71 18.33
C SER A 60 -1.49 -4.20 18.02
N LEU A 61 -1.85 -4.43 16.76
CA LEU A 61 -2.20 -5.72 16.19
C LEU A 61 -0.97 -6.55 15.77
N TYR A 62 0.24 -5.97 15.82
CA TYR A 62 1.41 -6.46 15.08
C TYR A 62 2.59 -6.92 15.94
N PHE A 63 2.55 -6.69 17.26
CA PHE A 63 3.57 -7.22 18.16
C PHE A 63 3.08 -8.56 18.77
N ASP A 64 4.03 -9.49 18.90
CA ASP A 64 3.91 -10.89 19.39
C ASP A 64 3.46 -11.97 18.40
N ASN A 65 4.32 -12.31 17.42
CA ASN A 65 4.30 -13.59 16.67
C ASN A 65 2.91 -14.08 16.22
N SER A 66 1.98 -13.14 16.00
CA SER A 66 0.54 -13.38 15.89
C SER A 66 0.11 -13.48 14.43
N GLY A 67 1.04 -13.86 13.54
CA GLY A 67 0.79 -14.14 12.12
C GLY A 67 -0.51 -14.94 11.85
N PRO A 68 -0.85 -15.96 12.66
CA PRO A 68 -2.11 -16.69 12.51
C PRO A 68 -3.37 -15.84 12.82
N TYR A 69 -3.30 -14.94 13.81
CA TYR A 69 -4.41 -14.05 14.18
C TYR A 69 -4.64 -12.97 13.14
N LEU A 70 -3.59 -12.55 12.45
CA LEU A 70 -3.70 -11.50 11.44
C LEU A 70 -4.67 -11.90 10.33
N TYR A 71 -4.58 -13.11 9.79
CA TYR A 71 -5.55 -13.55 8.78
C TYR A 71 -6.99 -13.58 9.31
N GLN A 72 -7.19 -13.98 10.55
CA GLN A 72 -8.51 -13.99 11.17
C GLN A 72 -9.05 -12.56 11.33
N VAL A 73 -8.19 -11.62 11.74
CA VAL A 73 -8.49 -10.18 11.80
C VAL A 73 -8.87 -9.66 10.42
N LEU A 74 -8.11 -9.99 9.40
CA LEU A 74 -8.38 -9.60 8.01
C LEU A 74 -9.70 -10.17 7.50
N LYS A 75 -9.98 -11.46 7.73
CA LYS A 75 -11.25 -12.11 7.38
C LYS A 75 -12.45 -11.46 8.10
N SER A 76 -12.23 -10.93 9.30
CA SER A 76 -13.26 -10.32 10.14
C SER A 76 -13.55 -8.87 9.76
N ILE A 77 -12.50 -8.10 9.44
CA ILE A 77 -12.60 -6.67 9.14
C ILE A 77 -13.07 -6.43 7.71
N PHE A 78 -12.60 -7.23 6.75
CA PHE A 78 -12.88 -6.98 5.34
C PHE A 78 -14.24 -7.58 4.93
N PRO A 79 -15.11 -6.81 4.25
CA PRO A 79 -16.31 -7.36 3.64
C PRO A 79 -15.93 -8.36 2.56
N THR A 80 -16.77 -9.39 2.39
CA THR A 80 -16.57 -10.40 1.34
C THR A 80 -16.66 -9.72 -0.03
N LEU A 81 -15.64 -9.90 -0.87
CA LEU A 81 -15.74 -9.45 -2.26
C LEU A 81 -16.70 -10.38 -3.03
N ASN A 82 -17.63 -9.80 -3.79
CA ASN A 82 -18.46 -10.57 -4.71
C ASN A 82 -17.59 -11.17 -5.81
N LYS A 83 -17.94 -12.39 -6.26
CA LYS A 83 -17.25 -13.06 -7.38
C LYS A 83 -17.33 -12.18 -8.63
N GLY A 84 -16.20 -11.62 -9.03
CA GLY A 84 -16.04 -10.78 -10.21
C GLY A 84 -14.56 -10.46 -10.42
N ARG A 85 -14.15 -10.28 -11.68
CA ARG A 85 -12.76 -9.90 -11.97
C ARG A 85 -12.48 -8.54 -11.32
N ILE A 86 -11.44 -8.52 -10.50
CA ILE A 86 -10.93 -7.30 -9.89
C ILE A 86 -10.49 -6.34 -10.99
N ASN A 87 -11.06 -5.13 -10.99
CA ASN A 87 -10.51 -4.03 -11.77
C ASN A 87 -9.34 -3.44 -10.99
N TYR A 88 -8.13 -3.86 -11.33
CA TYR A 88 -6.92 -3.27 -10.75
C TYR A 88 -6.87 -1.79 -11.08
N ILE A 89 -7.03 -0.93 -10.06
CA ILE A 89 -6.77 0.50 -10.22
C ILE A 89 -5.26 0.67 -10.36
N SER A 90 -4.77 0.73 -11.59
CA SER A 90 -3.38 1.05 -11.85
C SER A 90 -3.10 2.46 -11.34
N LYS A 91 -2.32 2.57 -10.26
CA LYS A 91 -1.80 3.87 -9.82
C LYS A 91 -0.90 4.40 -10.94
N LYS A 92 -1.43 5.33 -11.75
CA LYS A 92 -0.62 6.08 -12.70
C LYS A 92 0.38 6.91 -11.88
N LYS A 93 1.66 6.55 -11.94
CA LYS A 93 2.71 7.48 -11.51
C LYS A 93 2.67 8.67 -12.46
N SER A 94 2.66 9.90 -11.94
CA SER A 94 2.74 11.08 -12.80
C SER A 94 4.05 11.03 -13.60
N GLU A 95 3.99 11.46 -14.86
CA GLU A 95 5.16 11.53 -15.74
C GLU A 95 6.22 12.47 -15.19
N LEU A 96 5.82 13.50 -14.43
CA LEU A 96 6.68 14.39 -13.64
C LEU A 96 7.67 13.66 -12.72
N VAL A 97 7.25 12.53 -12.13
CA VAL A 97 8.11 11.73 -11.25
C VAL A 97 9.12 10.91 -12.07
N LYS A 98 8.81 10.62 -13.34
CA LYS A 98 9.71 9.88 -14.24
C LYS A 98 10.79 10.82 -14.80
N GLY A 99 11.85 11.02 -14.02
CA GLY A 99 13.09 11.66 -14.49
C GLY A 99 13.59 12.79 -13.60
N ALA A 100 12.72 13.41 -12.81
CA ALA A 100 13.11 14.48 -11.90
C ALA A 100 13.66 13.98 -10.54
N ASP A 101 13.54 12.69 -10.21
CA ASP A 101 14.06 12.13 -8.94
C ASP A 101 15.55 12.42 -8.72
N ASN A 102 16.38 12.28 -9.77
CA ASN A 102 17.81 12.55 -9.67
C ASN A 102 18.10 14.05 -9.51
N PHE A 103 17.31 14.91 -10.17
CA PHE A 103 17.40 16.36 -10.01
C PHE A 103 17.05 16.76 -8.57
N VAL A 104 15.93 16.25 -8.05
CA VAL A 104 15.44 16.56 -6.71
C VAL A 104 16.45 16.15 -5.65
N LYS A 105 16.99 14.92 -5.74
CA LYS A 105 18.03 14.43 -4.82
C LYS A 105 19.30 15.28 -4.87
N LYS A 106 19.74 15.67 -6.07
CA LYS A 106 20.94 16.51 -6.25
C LYS A 106 20.77 17.86 -5.55
N TYR A 107 19.64 18.53 -5.77
CA TYR A 107 19.42 19.87 -5.25
C TYR A 107 19.02 19.91 -3.78
N SER A 108 18.30 18.90 -3.30
CA SER A 108 18.05 18.70 -1.87
C SER A 108 19.37 18.62 -1.09
N ARG A 109 20.32 17.80 -1.56
CA ARG A 109 21.65 17.70 -0.93
C ARG A 109 22.47 18.97 -1.06
N LYS A 110 22.48 19.59 -2.24
CA LYS A 110 23.27 20.81 -2.51
C LYS A 110 22.84 21.97 -1.61
N TYR A 111 21.54 22.14 -1.41
CA TYR A 111 20.98 23.27 -0.67
C TYR A 111 20.54 22.93 0.75
N ASN A 112 20.74 21.68 1.19
CA ASN A 112 20.34 21.17 2.50
C ASN A 112 18.86 21.46 2.83
N ILE A 113 18.00 21.29 1.83
CA ILE A 113 16.54 21.45 1.93
C ILE A 113 15.86 20.11 1.66
N SER A 114 14.62 19.95 2.13
CA SER A 114 13.88 18.70 1.94
C SER A 114 13.57 18.47 0.45
N GLU A 115 13.54 17.20 0.02
CA GLU A 115 13.10 16.85 -1.34
C GLU A 115 11.70 17.39 -1.64
N ARG A 116 10.83 17.50 -0.62
CA ARG A 116 9.49 18.08 -0.72
C ARG A 116 9.51 19.54 -1.14
N GLU A 117 10.43 20.33 -0.59
CA GLU A 117 10.58 21.75 -0.96
C GLU A 117 11.07 21.90 -2.40
N VAL A 118 12.02 21.07 -2.82
CA VAL A 118 12.51 21.06 -4.22
C VAL A 118 11.39 20.69 -5.19
N TRP A 119 10.58 19.69 -4.86
CA TRP A 119 9.37 19.34 -5.63
C TRP A 119 8.38 20.51 -5.71
N GLY A 120 8.16 21.22 -4.60
CA GLY A 120 7.31 22.41 -4.57
C GLY A 120 7.80 23.51 -5.50
N MET A 121 9.12 23.75 -5.55
CA MET A 121 9.73 24.73 -6.45
C MET A 121 9.59 24.33 -7.92
N LEU A 122 9.81 23.06 -8.27
CA LEU A 122 9.62 22.55 -9.64
C LEU A 122 8.18 22.77 -10.12
N PHE A 123 7.21 22.42 -9.29
CA PHE A 123 5.80 22.61 -9.60
C PHE A 123 5.44 24.09 -9.83
N LEU A 124 6.01 25.00 -9.04
CA LEU A 124 5.80 26.45 -9.20
C LEU A 124 6.38 26.95 -10.54
N VAL A 125 7.57 26.51 -10.92
CA VAL A 125 8.21 26.91 -12.19
C VAL A 125 7.38 26.45 -13.40
N GLU A 126 6.86 25.22 -13.39
CA GLU A 126 5.98 24.73 -14.45
C GLU A 126 4.70 25.57 -14.55
N LYS A 127 4.06 25.88 -13.42
CA LYS A 127 2.83 26.69 -13.40
C LYS A 127 3.03 28.11 -13.90
N ILE A 128 4.23 28.67 -13.72
CA ILE A 128 4.60 29.97 -14.30
C ILE A 128 4.77 29.82 -15.82
N ASN A 129 5.46 28.77 -16.28
CA ASN A 129 5.70 28.53 -17.70
C ASN A 129 4.45 28.10 -18.50
N GLU A 130 3.41 27.56 -17.86
CA GLU A 130 2.12 27.29 -18.53
C GLU A 130 1.27 28.55 -18.75
N LYS A 131 1.57 29.65 -18.04
CA LYS A 131 0.78 30.89 -18.06
C LYS A 131 1.27 31.91 -19.09
N TYR A 132 2.42 31.66 -19.72
CA TYR A 132 3.07 32.50 -20.72
C TYR A 132 3.47 31.65 -21.93
#